data_AF-A0A970F7I6-F1
#
_entry.id   AF-A0A970F7I6-F1
#
_cell.length_a   1.000
_cell.length_b   1.000
_cell.length_c   1.000
_cell.angle_alpha   90.00
_cell.angle_beta   90.00
_cell.angle_gamma   90.00
#
_symmetry.space_group_name_H-M   'P 1'
#
loop_
_entity.id
_entity.type
_entity.pdbx_description
1 polymer ?
#
loop_
_entity_poly.entity_id
_entity_poly.type
_entity_poly.pdbx_seq_one_letter_code
_entity_poly.pdbx_strand_id
1 'polypeptide(L)' 'MKQGELFQKLRKERKISQETLVQGLSSRSTLSSFENRNTKLSSEILFAYLDRLNITPNEFQFLLNSST' A
#
# COMPACT_ATOMS: atom_id res chain seq x y z
N MET A 1 0.28 12.67 -6.77
CA MET A 1 1.09 11.48 -6.41
C MET A 1 0.39 10.21 -6.90
N LYS A 2 1.09 9.15 -7.31
CA LYS A 2 0.43 7.88 -7.69
C LYS A 2 0.14 7.00 -6.46
N GLN A 3 -0.82 6.08 -6.57
CA GLN A 3 -1.22 5.19 -5.46
C GLN A 3 -0.05 4.41 -4.84
N GLY A 4 0.83 3.84 -5.68
CA GLY A 4 1.98 3.05 -5.22
C GLY A 4 2.99 3.89 -4.43
N GLU A 5 3.22 5.13 -4.85
CA GLU A 5 4.12 6.07 -4.19
C GLU A 5 3.58 6.47 -2.81
N LEU A 6 2.30 6.82 -2.73
CA LEU A 6 1.63 7.15 -1.46
C LEU A 6 1.68 5.97 -0.50
N PHE A 7 1.34 4.78 -0.99
CA PHE A 7 1.34 3.58 -0.18
C PHE A 7 2.74 3.28 0.37
N GLN A 8 3.78 3.38 -0.47
CA GLN A 8 5.16 3.17 -0.02
C GLN A 8 5.55 4.15 1.09
N LYS A 9 5.18 5.43 0.93
CA LYS A 9 5.41 6.45 1.95
C LYS A 9 4.75 6.05 3.27
N LEU A 10 3.45 5.73 3.25
CA LEU A 10 2.67 5.36 4.43
C LEU A 10 3.21 4.11 5.14
N ARG A 11 3.69 3.11 4.37
CA ARG A 11 4.32 1.91 4.92
C ARG A 11 5.65 2.24 5.62
N LYS A 12 6.50 3.06 4.98
CA LYS A 12 7.81 3.44 5.54
C LYS A 12 7.67 4.29 6.80
N GLU A 13 6.70 5.22 6.85
CA GLU A 13 6.39 6.02 8.04
C GLU A 13 6.02 5.14 9.24
N ARG A 14 5.36 4.01 8.99
CA ARG A 14 5.01 3.00 10.00
C ARG A 14 6.12 1.99 10.30
N LYS A 15 7.28 2.12 9.65
CA LYS A 15 8.45 1.24 9.80
C LYS A 15 8.15 -0.25 9.52
N ILE A 16 7.19 -0.52 8.64
CA ILE A 16 6.83 -1.89 8.23
C ILE A 16 7.63 -2.27 6.98
N SER A 17 8.32 -3.42 6.98
CA SER A 17 9.02 -3.92 5.79
C SER A 17 8.03 -4.47 4.75
N GLN A 18 8.47 -4.66 3.51
CA GLN A 18 7.61 -5.29 2.51
C GLN A 18 7.30 -6.74 2.91
N GLU A 19 8.32 -7.47 3.38
CA GLU A 19 8.24 -8.86 3.83
C GLU A 19 7.18 -9.05 4.93
N THR A 20 7.19 -8.17 5.94
CA THR A 20 6.20 -8.21 7.02
C THR A 20 4.81 -7.87 6.49
N LEU A 21 4.68 -6.86 5.63
CA LEU A 21 3.38 -6.44 5.13
C LEU A 21 2.70 -7.52 4.27
N VAL A 22 3.48 -8.24 3.45
CA VAL A 22 2.92 -9.24 2.52
C VAL A 22 2.66 -10.60 3.13
N GLN A 23 3.16 -10.88 4.34
CA GLN A 23 3.16 -12.21 4.96
C GLN A 23 1.75 -12.84 4.96
N GLY A 24 1.56 -13.96 4.25
CA GLY A 24 0.27 -14.66 4.17
C GLY A 24 -0.77 -14.02 3.26
N LEU A 25 -0.44 -12.97 2.50
CA LEU A 25 -1.35 -12.28 1.58
C LEU A 25 -0.89 -12.38 0.13
N SER A 26 0.36 -12.04 -0.15
CA SER A 26 0.91 -12.15 -1.51
C SER A 26 2.44 -12.24 -1.49
N SER A 27 3.06 -12.19 -2.66
CA SER A 27 4.51 -12.16 -2.79
C SER A 27 5.08 -10.76 -2.50
N ARG A 28 6.32 -10.69 -2.01
CA ARG A 28 7.04 -9.42 -1.87
C ARG A 28 7.17 -8.68 -3.21
N SER A 29 7.35 -9.41 -4.31
CA SER A 29 7.46 -8.82 -5.65
C SER A 29 6.15 -8.20 -6.12
N THR A 30 4.99 -8.71 -5.68
CA THR A 30 3.67 -8.09 -5.91
C THR A 30 3.64 -6.69 -5.29
N LEU A 31 3.96 -6.58 -3.98
CA LEU A 31 3.99 -5.29 -3.29
C LEU A 31 5.06 -4.35 -3.88
N SER A 32 6.26 -4.88 -4.17
CA SER A 32 7.32 -4.08 -4.79
C SER A 32 6.94 -3.54 -6.17
N SER A 33 6.17 -4.30 -6.96
CA SER A 33 5.69 -3.86 -8.27
C SER A 33 4.63 -2.76 -8.13
N PHE A 34 3.73 -2.90 -7.16
CA PHE A 34 2.74 -1.87 -6.85
C PHE A 34 3.42 -0.57 -6.40
N GLU A 35 4.32 -0.64 -5.42
CA GLU A 35 4.99 0.55 -4.85
C GLU A 35 5.87 1.28 -5.85
N ASN A 36 6.68 0.56 -6.63
CA ASN A 36 7.73 1.17 -7.46
C ASN A 36 7.31 1.35 -8.92
N ARG A 37 6.42 0.49 -9.45
CA ARG A 37 6.01 0.49 -10.86
C ARG A 37 4.54 0.84 -11.06
N ASN A 38 3.79 1.10 -9.97
CA ASN A 38 2.37 1.42 -10.00
C ASN A 38 1.53 0.38 -10.78
N THR A 39 1.91 -0.90 -10.69
CA THR A 39 1.10 -1.99 -11.25
C THR A 39 -0.23 -2.08 -10.52
N LYS A 40 -1.27 -2.58 -11.16
CA LYS A 40 -2.57 -2.78 -10.49
C LYS A 40 -2.45 -3.84 -9.38
N LEU A 41 -3.18 -3.64 -8.30
CA LEU A 41 -3.38 -4.59 -7.21
C LEU A 41 -4.86 -4.98 -7.19
N SER A 42 -5.20 -6.19 -6.76
CA SER A 42 -6.61 -6.50 -6.49
C SER A 42 -7.08 -5.70 -5.28
N SER A 43 -8.36 -5.31 -5.28
CA SER A 43 -8.95 -4.56 -4.15
C SER A 43 -8.85 -5.33 -2.84
N GLU A 44 -8.99 -6.66 -2.88
CA GLU A 44 -8.85 -7.53 -1.72
C GLU A 44 -7.48 -7.40 -1.05
N ILE A 45 -6.39 -7.54 -1.82
CA ILE A 45 -5.02 -7.40 -1.27
C ILE A 45 -4.77 -5.96 -0.82
N LEU A 46 -5.33 -4.96 -1.52
CA LEU A 46 -5.15 -3.56 -1.15
C LEU A 46 -5.79 -3.29 0.21
N PHE A 47 -7.02 -3.75 0.43
CA PHE A 47 -7.70 -3.58 1.70
C PHE A 47 -7.02 -4.33 2.84
N ALA A 48 -6.57 -5.57 2.60
CA ALA A 48 -5.79 -6.32 3.59
C ALA A 48 -4.48 -5.62 3.97
N TYR A 49 -3.83 -4.98 3.00
CA TYR A 49 -2.65 -4.18 3.28
C TYR A 49 -2.95 -2.90 4.05
N LEU A 50 -3.99 -2.16 3.67
CA LEU A 50 -4.39 -0.94 4.37
C LEU A 50 -4.76 -1.23 5.83
N ASP A 51 -5.45 -2.35 6.08
CA ASP A 51 -5.75 -2.84 7.43
C ASP A 51 -4.48 -3.07 8.27
N ARG A 52 -3.45 -3.71 7.71
CA ARG A 52 -2.14 -3.88 8.38
C ARG A 52 -1.38 -2.58 8.60
N LEU A 53 -1.66 -1.56 7.79
CA LEU A 53 -1.14 -0.22 8.00
C LEU A 53 -2.02 0.58 8.96
N ASN A 54 -3.13 0.05 9.48
CA ASN A 54 -4.10 0.79 10.26
C ASN A 54 -4.57 2.06 9.52
N ILE A 55 -4.98 1.89 8.26
CA ILE A 55 -5.50 2.93 7.37
C ILE A 55 -6.81 2.45 6.79
N THR A 56 -7.83 3.30 6.81
CA THR A 56 -9.10 2.96 6.14
C THR A 56 -9.02 3.26 4.63
N PRO A 57 -9.78 2.58 3.76
CA PRO A 57 -9.84 2.91 2.34
C PRO A 57 -10.22 4.38 2.07
N ASN A 58 -11.11 4.95 2.90
CA ASN A 58 -11.53 6.35 2.79
C ASN A 58 -10.38 7.32 3.13
N GLU A 59 -9.63 7.04 4.19
CA GLU A 59 -8.45 7.81 4.57
C GLU A 59 -7.38 7.73 3.46
N PHE A 60 -7.13 6.54 2.93
CA PHE A 60 -6.19 6.38 1.82
C PHE A 60 -6.61 7.18 0.58
N GLN A 61 -7.89 7.17 0.23
CA GLN A 61 -8.44 7.95 -0.88
C GLN A 61 -8.33 9.46 -0.61
N PHE A 62 -8.62 9.90 0.61
CA PHE A 62 -8.48 11.29 1.01
C PHE A 62 -7.03 11.76 0.87
N LEU A 63 -6.07 11.02 1.43
CA LEU A 63 -4.64 11.32 1.34
C LEU A 63 -4.14 11.36 -0.11
N LEU A 64 -4.65 10.47 -0.97
CA LEU A 64 -4.34 10.47 -2.40
C LEU A 64 -4.83 11.74 -3.08
N ASN A 65 -6.08 12.13 -2.82
CA ASN A 65 -6.67 13.34 -3.39
C ASN A 65 -6.02 14.62 -2.86
N SER A 66 -5.60 14.66 -1.59
CA SER A 66 -4.88 15.80 -1.00
C SER A 66 -3.42 15.91 -1.44
N SER A 67 -2.86 14.87 -2.05
CA SER A 67 -1.48 14.83 -2.58
C SER A 67 -1.43 15.06 -4.10
N THR A 68 -2.50 15.58 -4.67
CA THR A 68 -2.70 15.84 -6.11
C THR A 68 -3.11 17.30 -6.29
#